data_AF-A0A6L7KLE5-F1
#
_entry.id   AF-A0A6L7KLE5-F1
#
_cell.length_a   1.000
_cell.length_b   1.000
_cell.length_c   1.000
_cell.angle_alpha   90.00
_cell.angle_beta   90.00
_cell.angle_gamma   90.00
#
_symmetry.space_group_name_H-M   'P 1'
#
loop_
_entity.id
_entity.type
_entity.pdbx_description
1 polymer ?
#
loop_
_entity_poly.entity_id
_entity_poly.type
_entity_poly.pdbx_seq_one_letter_code
_entity_poly.pdbx_strand_id
1 'polypeptide(L)'
;MNPYRRLALAAAYLVAAGSGHAEPRHGIAMYGTPALPPDFVSLPYANPDAPRGGRIVQGEVGSFDSLNPHILKGRVPWQLRFLAHETLMGRSYDEPFSLYGLLAESIEVPDD
;
A
#
# COMPACT_ATOMS: atom_id res chain seq x y z
N MET A 1 -9.90 -37.07 -40.84
CA MET A 1 -9.90 -36.25 -39.61
C MET A 1 -10.57 -34.91 -39.94
N ASN A 2 -11.70 -34.57 -39.33
CA ASN A 2 -12.54 -33.43 -39.77
C ASN A 2 -11.87 -32.07 -39.45
N PRO A 3 -11.56 -31.20 -40.43
CA PRO A 3 -10.85 -29.93 -40.19
C PRO A 3 -11.60 -28.99 -39.23
N TYR A 4 -12.94 -29.03 -39.23
CA TYR A 4 -13.79 -28.25 -38.33
C TYR A 4 -13.61 -28.60 -36.86
N ARG A 5 -13.24 -29.85 -36.55
CA ARG A 5 -12.99 -30.30 -35.17
C ARG A 5 -11.70 -29.70 -34.61
N ARG A 6 -10.69 -29.47 -35.46
CA ARG A 6 -9.43 -28.82 -35.06
C ARG A 6 -9.62 -27.32 -34.83
N LEU A 7 -10.41 -26.66 -35.68
CA LEU A 7 -10.81 -25.26 -35.52
C LEU A 7 -11.63 -25.04 -34.23
N ALA A 8 -12.61 -25.91 -33.96
CA ALA A 8 -13.41 -25.84 -32.74
C ALA A 8 -12.58 -26.04 -31.47
N LEU A 9 -11.62 -26.99 -31.48
CA LEU A 9 -10.69 -27.20 -30.37
C LEU A 9 -9.76 -26.00 -30.13
N ALA A 10 -9.25 -25.37 -31.20
CA ALA A 10 -8.40 -24.19 -31.09
C ALA A 10 -9.16 -22.97 -30.53
N ALA A 11 -10.41 -22.77 -30.97
CA ALA A 11 -11.27 -21.70 -30.45
C ALA A 11 -11.62 -21.92 -28.97
N ALA A 12 -11.93 -23.17 -28.56
CA ALA A 12 -12.18 -23.50 -27.16
C ALA A 12 -10.94 -23.29 -26.28
N TYR A 13 -9.74 -23.57 -26.80
CA TYR A 13 -8.48 -23.36 -26.07
C TYR A 13 -8.17 -21.87 -25.86
N LEU A 14 -8.48 -21.03 -26.85
CA LEU A 14 -8.33 -19.57 -26.75
C LEU A 14 -9.32 -18.94 -25.75
N VAL A 15 -10.53 -19.49 -25.63
CA VAL A 15 -11.52 -19.04 -24.63
C VAL A 15 -11.20 -19.55 -23.23
N ALA A 16 -10.60 -20.74 -23.11
CA ALA A 16 -10.17 -21.31 -21.84
C ALA A 16 -8.86 -20.71 -21.30
N ALA A 17 -8.13 -19.96 -22.13
CA ALA A 17 -7.01 -19.13 -21.68
C ALA A 17 -7.57 -17.90 -20.94
N GLY A 18 -8.12 -18.13 -19.75
CA GLY A 18 -8.58 -17.08 -18.85
C GLY A 18 -7.42 -16.14 -18.55
N SER A 19 -7.67 -14.84 -18.72
CA SER A 19 -6.77 -13.80 -18.24
C SER A 19 -6.79 -13.87 -16.71
N GLY A 20 -5.66 -14.24 -16.10
CA GLY A 20 -5.48 -14.13 -14.66
C GLY A 20 -5.47 -12.66 -14.27
N HIS A 21 -6.64 -12.11 -13.97
CA HIS A 21 -6.77 -10.78 -13.39
C HIS A 21 -6.71 -10.92 -11.88
N ALA A 22 -5.73 -10.25 -11.26
CA ALA A 22 -5.71 -10.11 -9.83
C ALA A 22 -6.86 -9.20 -9.41
N GLU A 23 -7.64 -9.62 -8.41
CA GLU A 23 -8.71 -8.80 -7.87
C GLU A 23 -8.13 -7.62 -7.06
N PRO A 24 -8.72 -6.42 -7.14
CA PRO A 24 -8.30 -5.29 -6.31
C PRO A 24 -8.39 -5.61 -4.82
N ARG A 25 -7.34 -5.27 -4.06
CA ARG A 25 -7.28 -5.46 -2.60
C ARG A 25 -7.03 -4.13 -1.90
N HIS A 26 -7.65 -3.94 -0.72
CA HIS A 26 -7.50 -2.73 0.11
C HIS A 26 -6.22 -2.72 0.96
N GLY A 27 -5.59 -3.89 1.09
CA GLY A 27 -4.38 -4.07 1.88
C GLY A 27 -3.56 -5.28 1.44
N ILE A 28 -2.31 -5.32 1.90
CA ILE A 28 -1.38 -6.43 1.70
C ILE A 28 -0.59 -6.69 2.97
N ALA A 29 -0.39 -7.96 3.29
CA ALA A 29 0.46 -8.41 4.37
C ALA A 29 1.64 -9.18 3.78
N MET A 30 2.83 -9.02 4.37
CA MET A 30 3.99 -9.85 4.01
C MET A 30 3.72 -11.34 4.29
N TYR A 31 2.93 -11.63 5.33
CA TYR A 31 2.55 -12.98 5.73
C TYR A 31 1.06 -13.04 6.01
N GLY A 32 0.36 -13.99 5.38
CA GLY A 32 -1.07 -14.19 5.57
C GLY A 32 -1.93 -13.08 4.95
N THR A 33 -3.08 -12.82 5.57
CA THR A 33 -4.01 -11.77 5.13
C THR A 33 -3.94 -10.55 6.06
N PRO A 34 -4.15 -9.32 5.56
CA PRO A 34 -4.30 -8.13 6.41
C PRO A 34 -5.38 -8.33 7.46
N ALA A 35 -5.16 -7.85 8.69
CA ALA A 35 -6.09 -8.03 9.80
C ALA A 35 -7.32 -7.10 9.73
N LEU A 36 -7.18 -5.89 9.17
CA LEU A 36 -8.26 -4.91 9.11
C LEU A 36 -9.17 -5.18 7.91
N PRO A 37 -10.50 -5.14 8.10
CA PRO A 37 -11.46 -5.33 7.00
C PRO A 37 -11.46 -4.12 6.05
N PRO A 38 -12.00 -4.22 4.82
CA PRO A 38 -12.01 -3.12 3.84
C PRO A 38 -12.72 -1.84 4.30
N ASP A 39 -13.65 -1.95 5.25
CA ASP A 39 -14.49 -0.87 5.77
C ASP A 39 -13.99 -0.29 7.11
N PHE A 40 -12.76 -0.60 7.52
CA PHE A 40 -12.17 -0.02 8.72
C PHE A 40 -12.09 1.51 8.63
N VAL A 41 -12.48 2.21 9.69
CA VAL A 41 -12.57 3.68 9.71
C VAL A 41 -11.34 4.36 10.32
N SER A 42 -10.54 3.62 11.08
CA SER A 42 -9.32 4.10 11.72
C SER A 42 -8.39 2.94 12.06
N LEU A 43 -7.09 3.23 12.15
CA LEU A 43 -6.14 2.29 12.75
C LEU A 43 -6.50 2.03 14.23
N PRO A 44 -6.29 0.83 14.76
CA PRO A 44 -6.75 0.46 16.11
C PRO A 44 -6.06 1.26 17.23
N TYR A 45 -4.90 1.85 16.95
CA TYR A 45 -4.15 2.70 17.86
C TYR A 45 -4.37 4.21 17.63
N ALA A 46 -5.26 4.60 16.70
CA ALA A 46 -5.62 5.98 16.49
C ALA A 46 -6.86 6.34 17.32
N ASN A 47 -6.88 7.54 17.92
CA ASN A 47 -8.09 8.10 18.49
C ASN A 47 -8.90 8.80 17.37
N PRO A 48 -10.04 8.25 16.92
CA PRO A 48 -10.85 8.87 15.86
C PRO A 48 -11.46 10.22 16.29
N ASP A 49 -11.62 10.42 17.59
CA ASP A 49 -12.18 11.63 18.20
C ASP A 49 -11.10 12.61 18.68
N ALA A 50 -9.88 12.52 18.14
CA ALA A 50 -8.78 13.39 18.52
C ALA A 50 -9.16 14.89 18.31
N PRO A 51 -8.99 15.75 19.33
CA PRO A 51 -9.22 17.18 19.18
C PRO A 51 -8.38 17.76 18.04
N ARG A 52 -9.01 18.56 17.18
CA ARG A 52 -8.32 19.22 16.06
C ARG A 52 -7.81 20.60 16.45
N GLY A 53 -6.62 20.95 15.96
CA GLY A 53 -5.99 22.25 16.18
C GLY A 53 -4.90 22.24 17.26
N GLY A 54 -4.47 23.44 17.68
CA GLY A 54 -3.35 23.62 18.60
C GLY A 54 -1.98 23.65 17.91
N ARG A 55 -0.91 23.60 18.72
CA ARG A 55 0.48 23.63 18.23
C ARG A 55 1.33 22.62 19.00
N ILE A 56 1.98 21.73 18.26
CA ILE A 56 3.02 20.84 18.79
C ILE A 56 4.37 21.51 18.53
N VAL A 57 5.22 21.61 19.56
CA VAL A 57 6.60 22.10 19.46
C VAL A 57 7.52 21.02 19.99
N GLN A 58 8.44 20.54 19.16
CA GLN A 58 9.44 19.53 19.52
C GLN A 58 10.83 20.14 19.46
N GLY A 59 11.68 19.76 20.42
CA GLY A 59 13.09 20.12 20.43
C GLY A 59 13.91 18.95 19.89
N GLU A 60 14.76 19.23 18.91
CA GLU A 60 15.62 18.24 18.27
C GLU A 60 17.09 18.53 18.58
N VAL A 61 17.85 17.50 18.96
CA VAL A 61 19.27 17.66 19.27
C VAL A 61 20.09 17.72 17.99
N GLY A 62 20.87 18.79 17.82
CA GLY A 62 21.78 18.99 16.69
C GLY A 62 21.31 20.09 15.74
N SER A 63 21.69 19.98 14.47
CA SER A 63 21.30 20.92 13.40
C SER A 63 20.93 20.16 12.11
N PHE A 64 20.33 20.86 11.15
CA PHE A 64 20.05 20.41 9.80
C PHE A 64 20.77 21.31 8.79
N ASP A 65 21.11 20.76 7.63
CA ASP A 65 21.70 21.50 6.49
C ASP A 65 20.97 21.22 5.16
N SER A 66 19.92 20.40 5.19
CA SER A 66 19.09 20.08 4.02
C SER A 66 17.63 19.85 4.41
N LEU A 67 16.74 20.10 3.46
CA LEU A 67 15.30 19.81 3.53
C LEU A 67 14.86 18.73 2.53
N ASN A 68 15.81 18.06 1.86
CA ASN A 68 15.49 16.94 0.97
C ASN A 68 15.80 15.62 1.70
N PRO A 69 14.78 14.84 2.13
CA PRO A 69 14.98 13.59 2.86
C PRO A 69 15.47 12.41 1.99
N HIS A 70 15.63 12.59 0.68
CA HIS A 70 15.99 11.53 -0.26
C HIS A 70 17.44 11.62 -0.78
N ILE A 71 18.30 12.38 -0.10
CA ILE A 71 19.71 12.55 -0.46
C ILE A 71 20.62 11.57 0.29
N LEU A 72 21.78 11.28 -0.30
CA LEU A 72 22.82 10.44 0.32
C LEU A 72 23.59 11.13 1.45
N LYS A 73 23.80 12.44 1.35
CA LYS A 73 24.63 13.22 2.29
C LYS A 73 23.91 14.51 2.69
N GLY A 74 23.91 14.79 3.98
CA GLY A 74 23.24 15.93 4.60
C GLY A 74 22.50 15.48 5.85
N ARG A 75 22.09 16.45 6.67
CA ARG A 75 21.29 16.25 7.88
C ARG A 75 19.92 16.88 7.66
N VAL A 76 18.88 16.06 7.77
CA VAL A 76 17.48 16.45 7.52
C VAL A 76 16.69 16.33 8.84
N PRO A 77 15.73 17.21 9.13
CA PRO A 77 14.85 17.04 10.29
C PRO A 77 14.14 15.67 10.24
N TRP A 78 14.19 14.89 11.32
CA TRP A 78 13.82 13.47 11.29
C TRP A 78 12.36 13.21 10.87
N GLN A 79 11.44 14.12 11.21
CA GLN A 79 10.03 13.99 10.86
C GLN A 79 9.70 14.41 9.43
N LEU A 80 10.58 15.19 8.77
CA LEU A 80 10.23 15.87 7.53
C LEU A 80 9.72 14.90 6.46
N ARG A 81 10.35 13.73 6.37
CA ARG A 81 9.97 12.69 5.41
C ARG A 81 8.55 12.15 5.61
N PHE A 82 8.03 12.16 6.84
CA PHE A 82 6.72 11.63 7.18
C PHE A 82 5.62 12.71 7.15
N LEU A 83 6.01 13.98 7.33
CA LEU A 83 5.08 15.11 7.37
C LEU A 83 4.89 15.78 6.00
N ALA A 84 5.88 15.68 5.10
CA ALA A 84 5.87 16.37 3.81
C ALA A 84 5.72 15.44 2.58
N HIS A 85 5.76 14.12 2.78
CA HIS A 85 5.70 13.14 1.70
C HIS A 85 4.81 11.95 2.07
N GLU A 86 4.15 11.36 1.08
CA GLU A 86 3.27 10.21 1.23
C GLU A 86 3.73 9.04 0.35
N THR A 87 3.53 7.82 0.86
CA THR A 87 3.73 6.57 0.10
C THR A 87 2.44 6.16 -0.62
N LEU A 88 2.50 5.16 -1.50
CA LEU A 88 1.29 4.60 -2.11
C LEU A 88 0.35 3.97 -1.07
N MET A 89 0.92 3.27 -0.08
CA MET A 89 0.18 2.61 0.99
C MET A 89 0.78 2.96 2.36
N GLY A 90 -0.06 3.01 3.39
CA GLY A 90 0.33 3.28 4.78
C GLY A 90 0.53 1.99 5.58
N ARG A 91 1.55 1.94 6.44
CA ARG A 91 1.84 0.78 7.29
C ARG A 91 1.01 0.80 8.57
N SER A 92 0.41 -0.35 8.91
CA SER A 92 -0.13 -0.59 10.25
C SER A 92 1.01 -1.02 11.19
N TYR A 93 1.13 -0.34 12.34
CA TYR A 93 2.09 -0.67 13.39
C TYR A 93 1.58 -1.73 14.38
N ASP A 94 0.31 -2.11 14.28
CA ASP A 94 -0.32 -3.16 15.09
C ASP A 94 -0.16 -4.55 14.46
N GLU A 95 0.45 -4.61 13.27
CA GLU A 95 0.70 -5.83 12.52
C GLU A 95 2.19 -5.97 12.19
N PRO A 96 2.73 -7.21 12.04
CA PRO A 96 4.15 -7.41 11.77
C PRO A 96 4.63 -6.64 10.54
N PHE A 97 3.94 -6.83 9.41
CA PHE A 97 4.20 -6.10 8.18
C PHE A 97 2.98 -6.13 7.25
N SER A 98 2.04 -5.22 7.50
CA SER A 98 0.85 -5.00 6.68
C SER A 98 0.73 -3.54 6.23
N LEU A 99 0.25 -3.33 5.00
CA LEU A 99 0.01 -2.03 4.39
C LEU A 99 -1.46 -1.92 3.97
N TYR A 100 -2.03 -0.73 4.11
CA TYR A 100 -3.40 -0.38 3.69
C TYR A 100 -3.37 0.86 2.79
N GLY A 101 -4.47 1.11 2.06
CA GLY A 101 -4.57 2.24 1.14
C GLY A 101 -4.14 3.59 1.76
N LEU A 102 -3.43 4.39 0.96
CA LEU A 102 -3.06 5.78 1.25
C LEU A 102 -3.27 6.63 -0.01
N LEU A 103 -2.22 6.91 -0.79
CA LEU A 103 -2.39 7.52 -2.12
C LEU A 103 -3.02 6.55 -3.12
N ALA A 104 -2.72 5.26 -2.98
CA ALA A 104 -3.39 4.20 -3.72
C ALA A 104 -4.60 3.71 -2.93
N GLU A 105 -5.78 3.75 -3.55
CA GLU A 105 -7.03 3.22 -2.97
C GLU A 105 -7.04 1.69 -2.95
N SER A 106 -6.48 1.06 -3.99
CA SER A 106 -6.38 -0.39 -4.12
C SER A 106 -5.04 -0.82 -4.72
N ILE A 107 -4.74 -2.11 -4.61
CA ILE A 107 -3.64 -2.76 -5.31
C ILE A 107 -4.08 -4.06 -5.97
N GLU A 108 -3.41 -4.40 -7.05
CA GLU A 108 -3.50 -5.70 -7.72
C GLU A 108 -2.08 -6.30 -7.72
N VAL A 109 -1.93 -7.54 -7.27
CA VAL A 109 -0.65 -8.26 -7.35
C VAL A 109 -0.90 -9.64 -7.94
N PRO A 110 0.04 -10.19 -8.72
CA PRO A 110 -0.09 -11.55 -9.25
C PRO A 110 -0.17 -12.58 -8.13
N ASP A 111 -0.76 -13.74 -8.44
CA ASP A 111 -0.60 -14.93 -7.61
C ASP A 111 0.89 -15.34 -7.56
N ASP A 112 1.31 -15.92 -6.43
CA ASP A 112 2.68 -16.40 -6.21
C ASP A 112 3.08 -17.54 -7.19
#